data_AF-A0A545UWZ7-F1
#
_entry.id   AF-A0A545UWZ7-F1
#
_cell.length_a   1.000
_cell.length_b   1.000
_cell.length_c   1.000
_cell.angle_alpha   90.00
_cell.angle_beta   90.00
_cell.angle_gamma   90.00
#
_symmetry.space_group_name_H-M   'P 1'
#
loop_
_entity.id
_entity.type
_entity.pdbx_description
1 polymer ?
#
loop_
_entity_poly.entity_id
_entity_poly.type
_entity_poly.pdbx_seq_one_letter_code
_entity_poly.pdbx_strand_id
1 'polypeptide(L)'
;MSIVPRMLAALGTAVSIVSASAQCSNFLGSCSGLELLFLGDNAGEPWLHADGGCGDNRGGRAYGFFNLNSKFTNRNGGLVQSDEGGFGHSCVNIRYEDGVLTAECGDGNGGTPTTSINLNDYICNVNGQMDCF
;
A
#
# COMPACT_ATOMS: atom_id res chain seq x y z
N MET A 1 11.98 18.41 -67.51
CA MET A 1 12.49 19.24 -66.40
C MET A 1 11.42 19.21 -65.31
N SER A 2 11.46 18.25 -64.37
CA SER A 2 12.32 18.20 -63.18
C SER A 2 12.26 19.51 -62.40
N ILE A 3 11.58 19.50 -61.24
CA ILE A 3 12.14 19.81 -59.92
C ILE A 3 11.05 19.43 -58.89
N VAL A 4 11.35 18.42 -58.08
CA VAL A 4 10.68 18.12 -56.82
C VAL A 4 11.39 18.93 -55.73
N PRO A 5 10.66 19.52 -54.78
CA PRO A 5 11.07 19.41 -53.38
C PRO A 5 9.83 19.27 -52.46
N ARG A 6 9.88 18.83 -51.23
CA ARG A 6 10.88 18.24 -50.33
C ARG A 6 10.03 17.67 -49.19
N MET A 7 10.43 16.50 -48.69
CA MET A 7 9.87 15.91 -47.48
C MET A 7 9.85 16.92 -46.35
N LEU A 8 8.70 17.06 -45.69
CA LEU A 8 8.62 17.54 -44.32
C LEU A 8 8.16 16.35 -43.48
N ALA A 9 9.13 15.65 -42.90
CA ALA A 9 8.88 14.64 -41.89
C ALA A 9 8.34 15.36 -40.65
N ALA A 10 7.04 15.23 -40.39
CA ALA A 10 6.48 15.61 -39.11
C ALA A 10 7.00 14.62 -38.07
N LEU A 11 8.02 15.02 -37.32
CA LEU A 11 8.39 14.42 -36.04
C LEU A 11 7.19 14.61 -35.10
N GLY A 12 6.30 13.62 -35.08
CA GLY A 12 5.34 13.47 -34.00
C GLY A 12 6.13 13.23 -32.74
N THR A 13 6.33 14.27 -31.93
CA THR A 13 6.80 14.14 -30.57
C THR A 13 5.78 13.28 -29.84
N ALA A 14 6.12 12.01 -29.61
CA ALA A 14 5.45 11.19 -28.64
C ALA A 14 5.65 11.88 -27.28
N VAL A 15 4.67 12.69 -26.86
CA VAL A 15 4.57 13.11 -25.48
C VAL A 15 4.14 11.86 -24.74
N SER A 16 5.11 11.12 -24.22
CA SER A 16 4.84 10.20 -23.13
C SER A 16 4.31 11.06 -21.98
N ILE A 17 2.98 11.12 -21.87
CA ILE A 17 2.34 11.42 -20.59
C ILE A 17 2.80 10.29 -19.66
N VAL A 18 3.94 10.52 -19.01
CA VAL A 18 4.25 9.82 -17.78
C VAL A 18 3.14 10.27 -16.86
N SER A 19 2.09 9.46 -16.78
CA SER A 19 1.17 9.52 -15.66
C SER A 19 2.06 9.43 -14.44
N ALA A 20 2.30 10.55 -13.77
CA ALA A 20 2.82 10.54 -12.42
C ALA A 20 1.70 9.96 -11.53
N SER A 21 1.36 8.68 -11.70
CA SER A 21 1.19 7.86 -10.52
C SER A 21 2.59 7.84 -9.92
N ALA A 22 2.88 8.79 -9.03
CA ALA A 22 3.96 8.61 -8.09
C ALA A 22 3.75 7.19 -7.55
N GLN A 23 4.64 6.27 -7.93
CA GLN A 23 4.51 4.88 -7.55
C GLN A 23 4.47 4.91 -6.02
N CYS A 24 3.30 4.54 -5.52
CA CYS A 24 2.86 4.94 -4.20
C CYS A 24 3.46 3.90 -3.25
N SER A 25 4.75 4.11 -2.96
CA SER A 25 5.63 3.21 -2.25
C SER A 25 6.63 4.04 -1.45
N ASN A 26 7.33 3.41 -0.51
CA ASN A 26 8.31 4.02 0.40
C ASN A 26 7.73 4.67 1.66
N PHE A 27 6.55 4.25 2.14
CA PHE A 27 6.20 4.56 3.52
C PHE A 27 7.26 3.95 4.47
N LEU A 28 7.84 2.78 4.16
CA LEU A 28 8.97 2.20 4.91
C LEU A 28 10.20 3.11 4.97
N GLY A 29 10.50 3.83 3.87
CA GLY A 29 11.67 4.70 3.80
C GLY A 29 11.46 6.06 4.44
N SER A 30 10.22 6.45 4.72
CA SER A 30 9.86 7.78 5.20
C SER A 30 9.14 7.79 6.55
N CYS A 31 8.67 6.64 7.01
CA CYS A 31 8.13 6.40 8.35
C CYS A 31 9.16 5.65 9.20
N SER A 32 9.07 5.76 10.53
CA SER A 32 9.88 4.96 11.44
C SER A 32 9.09 4.58 12.68
N GLY A 33 9.61 3.60 13.43
CA GLY A 33 8.88 3.02 14.56
C GLY A 33 7.60 2.35 14.09
N LEU A 34 7.70 1.56 13.02
CA LEU A 34 6.54 0.88 12.46
C LEU A 34 6.21 -0.36 13.29
N GLU A 35 5.05 -0.36 13.92
CA GLU A 35 4.59 -1.44 14.81
C GLU A 35 3.14 -1.81 14.48
N LEU A 36 2.84 -3.12 14.54
CA LEU A 36 1.47 -3.61 14.45
C LEU A 36 0.85 -3.66 15.84
N LEU A 37 -0.22 -2.90 16.04
CA LEU A 37 -0.96 -2.82 17.28
C LEU A 37 -2.41 -3.23 17.04
N PHE A 38 -2.93 -4.07 17.93
CA PHE A 38 -4.34 -4.47 17.91
C PHE A 38 -5.08 -3.57 18.90
N LEU A 39 -5.68 -2.51 18.37
CA LEU A 39 -6.44 -1.55 19.17
C LEU A 39 -7.94 -1.83 19.07
N GLY A 40 -8.68 -1.65 20.17
CA GLY A 40 -10.13 -1.81 20.23
C GLY A 40 -10.61 -3.01 21.06
N ASP A 41 -11.87 -2.96 21.49
CA ASP A 41 -12.49 -3.89 22.44
C ASP A 41 -12.70 -5.33 21.90
N ASN A 42 -12.32 -5.59 20.65
CA ASN A 42 -12.55 -6.88 19.97
C ASN A 42 -11.31 -7.46 19.27
N ALA A 43 -10.09 -7.10 19.65
CA ALA A 43 -8.82 -7.73 19.23
C ALA A 43 -8.60 -7.99 17.71
N GLY A 44 -9.47 -7.44 16.86
CA GLY A 44 -9.59 -7.78 15.44
C GLY A 44 -9.41 -6.59 14.51
N GLU A 45 -9.03 -5.44 15.05
CA GLU A 45 -8.64 -4.26 14.27
C GLU A 45 -7.12 -4.12 14.31
N PRO A 46 -6.41 -4.63 13.29
CA PRO A 46 -4.98 -4.45 13.14
C PRO A 46 -4.68 -3.03 12.66
N TRP A 47 -4.03 -2.23 13.50
CA TRP A 47 -3.55 -0.89 13.18
C TRP A 47 -2.03 -0.92 12.99
N LEU A 48 -1.56 -0.36 11.88
CA LEU A 48 -0.15 -0.08 11.68
C LEU A 48 0.16 1.30 12.24
N HIS A 49 1.04 1.35 13.23
CA HIS A 49 1.50 2.58 13.86
C HIS A 49 2.86 2.97 13.31
N ALA A 50 3.10 4.28 13.21
CA ALA A 50 4.40 4.86 12.96
C ALA A 50 4.80 5.74 14.15
N ASP A 51 5.27 5.14 15.25
CA ASP A 51 5.60 5.83 16.50
C ASP A 51 6.85 6.72 16.38
N GLY A 52 7.71 6.45 15.41
CA GLY A 52 8.78 7.38 15.01
C GLY A 52 8.29 8.49 14.08
N GLY A 53 7.04 8.41 13.60
CA GLY A 53 6.43 9.35 12.66
C GLY A 53 6.89 9.17 11.21
N CYS A 54 6.06 9.67 10.31
CA CYS A 54 6.29 9.75 8.87
C CYS A 54 6.73 11.16 8.47
N GLY A 55 7.72 11.27 7.57
CA GLY A 55 8.22 12.56 7.10
C GLY A 55 7.14 13.36 6.35
N ASP A 56 7.02 14.65 6.67
CA ASP A 56 5.98 15.54 6.13
C ASP A 56 6.40 16.36 4.89
N ASN A 57 7.57 16.04 4.31
CA ASN A 57 8.23 16.78 3.23
C ASN A 57 8.59 18.25 3.56
N ARG A 58 8.45 18.68 4.81
CA ARG A 58 8.82 20.02 5.33
C ARG A 58 9.97 19.96 6.34
N GLY A 59 10.56 18.78 6.52
CA GLY A 59 11.58 18.50 7.52
C GLY A 59 11.04 18.11 8.89
N GLY A 60 9.70 18.05 9.03
CA GLY A 60 9.00 17.54 10.20
C GLY A 60 8.62 16.07 10.05
N ARG A 61 8.08 15.51 11.14
CA ARG A 61 7.53 14.16 11.18
C ARG A 61 6.16 14.22 11.82
N ALA A 62 5.19 13.54 11.24
CA ALA A 62 3.85 13.40 11.81
C ALA A 62 3.64 11.96 12.26
N TYR A 63 3.03 11.79 13.44
CA TYR A 63 2.60 10.47 13.88
C TYR A 63 1.53 9.95 12.93
N GLY A 64 1.73 8.72 12.46
CA GLY A 64 0.81 8.06 11.55
C GLY A 64 0.23 6.82 12.20
N PHE A 65 -1.05 6.59 11.99
CA PHE A 65 -1.70 5.32 12.27
C PHE A 65 -2.56 4.97 11.05
N PHE A 66 -2.61 3.70 10.71
CA PHE A 66 -3.34 3.22 9.55
C PHE A 66 -4.09 1.94 9.90
N ASN A 67 -5.41 1.96 9.73
CA ASN A 67 -6.23 0.77 9.96
C ASN A 67 -6.07 -0.19 8.78
N LEU A 68 -5.43 -1.34 8.98
CA LEU A 68 -5.24 -2.32 7.91
C LEU A 68 -6.57 -2.94 7.48
N ASN A 69 -7.57 -3.02 8.36
CA ASN A 69 -8.92 -3.45 7.96
C ASN A 69 -9.63 -2.46 7.04
N SER A 70 -9.13 -1.23 6.83
CA SER A 70 -9.78 -0.30 5.89
C SER A 70 -9.50 -0.63 4.43
N LYS A 71 -8.41 -1.35 4.14
CA LYS A 71 -7.87 -1.52 2.78
C LYS A 71 -7.37 -2.91 2.45
N PHE A 72 -7.36 -3.83 3.41
CA PHE A 72 -6.98 -5.22 3.18
C PHE A 72 -8.14 -6.16 3.53
N THR A 73 -8.41 -7.09 2.63
CA THR A 73 -9.48 -8.07 2.77
C THR A 73 -8.93 -9.50 2.62
N ASN A 74 -9.69 -10.46 3.13
CA ASN A 74 -9.45 -11.88 2.88
C ASN A 74 -10.29 -12.33 1.69
N ARG A 75 -9.64 -12.80 0.63
CA ARG A 75 -10.30 -13.37 -0.55
C ARG A 75 -9.85 -14.80 -0.73
N ASN A 76 -10.70 -15.75 -0.33
CA ASN A 76 -10.46 -17.19 -0.47
C ASN A 76 -9.12 -17.64 0.14
N GLY A 77 -8.81 -17.16 1.35
CA GLY A 77 -7.58 -17.45 2.08
C GLY A 77 -6.37 -16.60 1.67
N GLY A 78 -6.52 -15.69 0.70
CA GLY A 78 -5.49 -14.76 0.28
C GLY A 78 -5.71 -13.36 0.84
N LEU A 79 -4.64 -12.74 1.35
CA LEU A 79 -4.63 -11.30 1.65
C LEU A 79 -4.57 -10.51 0.34
N VAL A 80 -5.52 -9.60 0.16
CA VAL A 80 -5.60 -8.75 -1.03
C VAL A 80 -5.94 -7.32 -0.61
N GLN A 81 -5.34 -6.34 -1.28
CA GLN A 81 -5.79 -4.96 -1.17
C GLN A 81 -7.19 -4.81 -1.80
N SER A 82 -8.10 -4.14 -1.09
CA SER A 82 -9.49 -3.90 -1.50
C SER A 82 -10.12 -2.84 -0.61
N ASP A 83 -10.95 -1.97 -1.18
CA ASP A 83 -11.78 -1.00 -0.42
C ASP A 83 -12.83 -1.67 0.47
N GLU A 84 -13.11 -2.96 0.28
CA GLU A 84 -13.98 -3.75 1.17
C GLU A 84 -13.36 -3.91 2.56
N GLY A 85 -12.03 -4.05 2.62
CA GLY A 85 -11.31 -4.22 3.88
C GLY A 85 -11.70 -5.48 4.68
N GLY A 86 -11.49 -5.42 5.99
CA GLY A 86 -12.03 -6.37 6.96
C GLY A 86 -11.32 -7.73 7.09
N PHE A 87 -10.08 -7.88 6.60
CA PHE A 87 -9.38 -9.18 6.71
C PHE A 87 -9.25 -9.69 8.16
N GLY A 88 -9.08 -8.79 9.14
CA GLY A 88 -8.91 -9.11 10.56
C GLY A 88 -10.09 -9.86 11.19
N HIS A 89 -11.25 -9.91 10.55
CA HIS A 89 -12.41 -10.69 11.01
C HIS A 89 -12.31 -12.19 10.69
N SER A 90 -11.50 -12.56 9.69
CA SER A 90 -11.41 -13.95 9.19
C SER A 90 -9.97 -14.46 9.09
N CYS A 91 -9.01 -13.65 9.50
CA CYS A 91 -7.60 -14.01 9.58
C CYS A 91 -7.12 -14.01 11.03
N VAL A 92 -6.19 -14.91 11.32
CA VAL A 92 -5.55 -15.09 12.63
C VAL A 92 -4.02 -15.06 12.47
N ASN A 93 -3.29 -15.08 13.58
CA ASN A 93 -1.82 -15.05 13.60
C ASN A 93 -1.24 -13.91 12.76
N ILE A 94 -1.90 -12.75 12.81
CA ILE A 94 -1.53 -11.56 12.03
C ILE A 94 -0.25 -10.99 12.64
N ARG A 95 0.76 -10.81 11.78
CA ARG A 95 2.07 -10.28 12.15
C ARG A 95 2.60 -9.35 11.06
N TYR A 96 3.37 -8.36 11.49
CA TYR A 96 4.02 -7.41 10.61
C TYR A 96 5.52 -7.46 10.86
N GLU A 97 6.31 -7.59 9.80
CA GLU A 97 7.77 -7.59 9.86
C GLU A 97 8.32 -6.95 8.59
N ASP A 98 9.13 -5.89 8.74
CA ASP A 98 9.85 -5.22 7.65
C ASP A 98 9.00 -4.88 6.41
N GLY A 99 7.78 -4.40 6.64
CA GLY A 99 6.85 -4.03 5.57
C GLY A 99 5.94 -5.16 5.08
N VAL A 100 6.17 -6.39 5.51
CA VAL A 100 5.37 -7.54 5.12
C VAL A 100 4.34 -7.85 6.20
N LEU A 101 3.06 -7.79 5.83
CA LEU A 101 1.97 -8.29 6.64
C LEU A 101 1.76 -9.77 6.31
N THR A 102 1.81 -10.63 7.32
CA THR A 102 1.53 -12.06 7.19
C THR A 102 0.38 -12.45 8.10
N ALA A 103 -0.53 -13.30 7.62
CA ALA A 103 -1.64 -13.83 8.39
C ALA A 103 -2.04 -15.23 7.92
N GLU A 104 -2.82 -15.94 8.72
CA GLU A 104 -3.52 -17.17 8.32
C GLU A 104 -4.99 -16.83 8.10
N CYS A 105 -5.47 -16.97 6.88
CA CYS A 105 -6.79 -16.46 6.49
C CYS A 105 -7.72 -17.60 6.10
N GLY A 106 -8.97 -17.59 6.57
CA GLY A 106 -9.96 -18.61 6.23
C GLY A 106 -10.26 -18.67 4.73
N ASP A 107 -10.23 -19.86 4.13
CA ASP A 107 -10.51 -20.08 2.71
C ASP A 107 -11.98 -20.40 2.39
N GLY A 108 -12.85 -20.44 3.41
CA GLY A 108 -14.27 -20.81 3.28
C GLY A 108 -14.54 -22.31 3.11
N ASN A 109 -13.50 -23.14 2.98
CA ASN A 109 -13.57 -24.59 2.87
C ASN A 109 -13.12 -25.31 4.17
N GLY A 110 -12.88 -24.54 5.23
CA GLY A 110 -12.37 -25.03 6.52
C GLY A 110 -10.85 -24.98 6.66
N GLY A 111 -10.13 -24.48 5.64
CA GLY A 111 -8.70 -24.23 5.69
C GLY A 111 -8.38 -22.80 6.13
N THR A 112 -7.18 -22.61 6.66
CA THR A 112 -6.61 -21.29 7.03
C THR A 112 -5.19 -21.16 6.48
N PRO A 113 -5.01 -21.11 5.13
CA PRO A 113 -3.69 -20.97 4.54
C PRO A 113 -2.95 -19.71 5.03
N THR A 114 -1.63 -19.84 5.18
CA THR A 114 -0.76 -18.69 5.42
C THR A 114 -0.64 -17.85 4.14
N THR A 115 -0.84 -16.54 4.28
CA THR A 115 -0.76 -15.57 3.19
C THR A 115 -0.01 -14.33 3.66
N SER A 116 0.66 -13.65 2.73
CA SER A 116 1.41 -12.44 3.03
C SER A 116 1.29 -11.42 1.91
N ILE A 117 1.40 -10.15 2.30
CA ILE A 117 1.35 -9.01 1.39
C ILE A 117 2.37 -7.97 1.84
N ASN A 118 3.11 -7.40 0.88
CA ASN A 118 4.03 -6.32 1.16
C ASN A 118 3.25 -5.00 1.21
N LEU A 119 3.10 -4.44 2.40
CA LEU A 119 2.40 -3.18 2.61
C LEU A 119 3.09 -2.02 1.89
N ASN A 120 4.39 -2.09 1.60
CA ASN A 120 5.10 -1.02 0.89
C ASN A 120 4.68 -0.91 -0.58
N ASP A 121 3.99 -1.92 -1.09
CA ASP A 121 3.42 -1.91 -2.44
C ASP A 121 2.03 -1.26 -2.47
N TYR A 122 1.42 -0.94 -1.32
CA TYR A 122 0.02 -0.45 -1.23
C TYR A 122 -0.16 0.77 -0.31
N ILE A 123 0.71 0.94 0.69
CA ILE A 123 0.66 2.03 1.66
C ILE A 123 1.72 3.07 1.31
N CYS A 124 1.31 4.33 1.38
CA CYS A 124 2.09 5.50 1.03
C CYS A 124 2.15 6.45 2.21
N ASN A 125 3.24 7.21 2.28
CA ASN A 125 3.31 8.39 3.13
C ASN A 125 2.92 9.62 2.31
N VAL A 126 1.75 10.19 2.59
CA VAL A 126 1.22 11.41 1.99
C VAL A 126 1.38 12.54 3.00
N ASN A 127 2.48 13.30 2.88
CA ASN A 127 2.77 14.46 3.72
C ASN A 127 2.69 14.19 5.23
N GLY A 128 3.22 13.05 5.67
CA GLY A 128 3.26 12.63 7.08
C GLY A 128 2.07 11.74 7.50
N GLN A 129 1.11 11.50 6.61
CA GLN A 129 -0.01 10.59 6.87
C GLN A 129 0.12 9.32 6.05
N MET A 130 -0.14 8.16 6.68
CA MET A 130 -0.22 6.90 5.97
C MET A 130 -1.57 6.80 5.25
N ASP A 131 -1.53 6.50 3.96
CA ASP A 131 -2.71 6.32 3.12
C ASP A 131 -2.50 5.15 2.15
N CYS A 132 -3.56 4.64 1.53
CA CYS A 132 -3.50 3.51 0.59
C CYS A 132 -4.10 3.91 -0.77
N PHE A 133 -3.50 3.42 -1.85
CA PHE A 133 -3.87 3.77 -3.23
C PHE A 133 -4.58 2.65 -3.98
#